data_AF-A0A378PL08-F1
#
_entry.id   AF-A0A378PL08-F1
#
_cell.length_a   1.000
_cell.length_b   1.000
_cell.length_c   1.000
_cell.angle_alpha   90.00
_cell.angle_beta   90.00
_cell.angle_gamma   90.00
#
_symmetry.space_group_name_H-M   'P 1'
#
loop_
_entity.id
_entity.type
_entity.pdbx_description
1 polymer ?
#
loop_
_entity_poly.entity_id
_entity_poly.type
_entity_poly.pdbx_seq_one_letter_code
_entity_poly.pdbx_strand_id
1 'polypeptide(L)'
;MTQFKAGDRVYCLAYTYSPRIYILEDFNASSENPLLIRDRDTFTLDGRINIKASIPSLVLATEKNYKMLCEIFPDITWEEPHKQPTARELIIKMLNDGWKAVPCYVRDNCQIDYQQTLIQEVIPDMHFPYLNGKVVWADAKPFDPKTGKKIVDYIDGKVILES
;
A
#
# COMPACT_ATOMS: atom_id res chain seq x y z
N MET A 1 -0.25 19.95 -8.28
CA MET A 1 0.12 18.80 -9.15
C MET A 1 0.42 17.62 -8.24
N THR A 2 0.03 16.42 -8.63
CA THR A 2 0.41 15.20 -7.92
C THR A 2 1.91 14.98 -8.10
N GLN A 3 2.62 14.77 -7.00
CA GLN A 3 4.04 14.42 -7.01
C GLN A 3 4.16 12.94 -6.64
N PHE A 4 4.70 12.15 -7.57
CA PHE A 4 4.93 10.72 -7.40
C PHE A 4 6.22 10.46 -6.64
N LYS A 5 6.30 9.29 -6.00
CA LYS A 5 7.48 8.80 -5.30
C LYS A 5 7.65 7.30 -5.47
N ALA A 6 8.84 6.80 -5.17
CA ALA A 6 9.10 5.37 -5.10
C ALA A 6 8.15 4.70 -4.09
N GLY A 7 7.64 3.52 -4.45
CA GLY A 7 6.62 2.77 -3.72
C GLY A 7 5.18 3.09 -4.13
N ASP A 8 4.93 4.20 -4.85
CA ASP A 8 3.58 4.49 -5.36
C ASP A 8 3.15 3.44 -6.38
N ARG A 9 1.88 3.02 -6.27
CA ARG A 9 1.22 2.12 -7.21
C ARG A 9 0.55 2.94 -8.30
N VAL A 10 0.86 2.68 -9.56
CA VAL A 10 0.42 3.51 -10.70
C VAL A 10 -0.04 2.68 -11.89
N TYR A 11 -0.97 3.24 -12.66
CA TYR A 11 -1.17 2.87 -14.05
C TYR A 11 -0.21 3.68 -14.93
N CYS A 12 0.37 3.04 -15.93
CA CYS A 12 1.21 3.69 -16.93
C CYS A 12 0.46 3.75 -18.28
N LEU A 13 0.24 4.97 -18.75
CA LEU A 13 -0.46 5.29 -20.00
C LEU A 13 0.50 5.56 -21.16
N ALA A 14 1.81 5.37 -20.97
CA ALA A 14 2.81 5.59 -22.01
C ALA A 14 2.78 4.48 -23.08
N TYR A 15 2.89 4.89 -24.36
CA TYR A 15 3.01 4.06 -25.57
C TYR A 15 1.87 3.08 -25.84
N THR A 16 1.76 2.04 -25.04
CA THR A 16 0.75 0.99 -25.13
C THR A 16 0.05 0.92 -23.79
N TYR A 17 -1.28 1.10 -23.78
CA TYR A 17 -2.08 0.93 -22.58
C TYR A 17 -1.81 -0.45 -22.01
N SER A 18 -1.14 -0.47 -20.86
CA SER A 18 -0.95 -1.68 -20.09
C SER A 18 -1.93 -1.63 -18.94
N PRO A 19 -2.98 -2.46 -18.96
CA PRO A 19 -4.01 -2.44 -17.95
C PRO A 19 -3.55 -3.13 -16.67
N ARG A 20 -2.38 -2.76 -16.17
CA ARG A 20 -1.71 -3.35 -15.01
C ARG A 20 -1.18 -2.27 -14.11
N ILE A 21 -1.10 -2.59 -12.82
CA ILE A 21 -0.53 -1.72 -11.81
C ILE A 21 0.96 -1.98 -11.71
N TYR A 22 1.73 -0.90 -11.74
CA TYR A 22 3.16 -0.88 -11.52
C TYR A 22 3.48 -0.28 -10.17
N ILE A 23 4.59 -0.70 -9.58
CA ILE A 23 5.19 -0.04 -8.42
C ILE A 23 6.33 0.82 -8.94
N LEU A 24 6.31 2.11 -8.62
CA LEU A 24 7.42 3.00 -8.95
C LEU A 24 8.63 2.67 -8.10
N GLU A 25 9.77 2.53 -8.74
CA GLU A 25 11.07 2.35 -8.11
C GLU A 25 11.84 3.67 -8.14
N ASP A 26 12.76 3.82 -7.19
CA ASP A 26 13.70 4.94 -7.17
C ASP A 26 14.81 4.69 -8.20
N PHE A 27 15.02 5.66 -9.08
CA PHE A 27 16.06 5.64 -10.10
C PHE A 27 17.10 6.73 -9.84
N ASN A 28 17.92 6.48 -8.84
CA ASN A 28 19.01 7.36 -8.39
C ASN A 28 20.09 7.69 -9.45
N ALA A 29 19.97 7.16 -10.67
CA ALA A 29 20.88 7.46 -11.77
C ALA A 29 20.48 8.71 -12.60
N SER A 30 19.28 9.27 -12.39
CA SER A 30 18.84 10.50 -13.08
C SER A 30 18.14 11.46 -12.13
N SER A 31 18.60 12.72 -12.09
CA SER A 31 17.91 13.79 -11.37
C SER A 31 16.67 14.31 -12.11
N GLU A 32 16.63 14.18 -13.43
CA GLU A 32 15.50 14.62 -14.25
C GLU A 32 14.35 13.61 -14.24
N ASN A 33 14.68 12.31 -14.30
CA ASN A 33 13.71 11.22 -14.29
C ASN A 33 14.02 10.23 -13.14
N PRO A 34 13.81 10.63 -11.88
CA PRO A 34 14.23 9.84 -10.72
C PRO A 34 13.31 8.65 -10.41
N LEU A 35 12.26 8.40 -11.19
CA LEU A 35 11.34 7.29 -10.98
C LEU A 35 11.47 6.26 -12.09
N LEU A 36 11.30 4.98 -11.79
CA LEU A 36 11.42 3.88 -12.76
C LEU A 36 10.23 2.94 -12.64
N ILE A 37 9.70 2.50 -13.77
CA ILE A 37 8.94 1.25 -13.85
C ILE A 37 9.88 0.22 -14.48
N ARG A 38 10.21 -0.83 -13.73
CA ARG A 38 11.12 -1.89 -14.19
C ARG A 38 10.63 -2.49 -15.51
N ASP A 39 11.56 -2.65 -16.45
CA ASP A 39 11.31 -3.15 -17.82
C ASP A 39 10.41 -2.25 -18.69
N ARG A 40 10.22 -0.99 -18.30
CA ARG A 40 9.54 0.03 -19.11
C ARG A 40 10.40 1.26 -19.33
N ASP A 41 10.29 2.24 -18.45
CA ASP A 41 10.76 3.61 -18.66
C ASP A 41 11.03 4.32 -17.34
N THR A 42 11.74 5.44 -17.45
CA THR A 42 11.96 6.39 -16.35
C THR A 42 11.00 7.57 -16.44
N PHE A 43 10.63 8.13 -15.29
CA PHE A 43 9.66 9.21 -15.19
C PHE A 43 10.15 10.33 -14.28
N THR A 44 9.71 11.54 -14.59
CA THR A 44 9.83 12.72 -13.73
C THR A 44 8.97 12.56 -12.47
N LEU A 45 9.22 13.37 -11.43
CA LEU A 45 8.41 13.36 -10.20
C LEU A 45 6.94 13.73 -10.40
N ASP A 46 6.58 14.36 -11.51
CA ASP A 46 5.18 14.63 -11.88
C ASP A 46 4.62 13.62 -12.90
N GLY A 47 5.32 12.51 -13.10
CA GLY A 47 4.83 11.33 -13.81
C GLY A 47 4.90 11.42 -15.33
N ARG A 48 5.79 12.25 -15.87
CA ARG A 48 6.04 12.37 -17.31
C ARG A 48 7.22 11.50 -17.72
N ILE A 49 7.19 10.97 -18.94
CA ILE A 49 8.30 10.15 -19.47
C ILE A 49 9.60 10.95 -19.72
N ASN A 50 9.47 12.27 -19.90
CA ASN A 50 10.57 13.21 -19.89
C ASN A 50 10.03 14.63 -19.67
N ILE A 51 10.95 15.56 -19.39
CA ILE A 51 10.63 16.97 -19.12
C ILE A 51 9.90 17.71 -20.26
N LYS A 52 9.99 17.20 -21.50
CA LYS A 52 9.35 17.82 -22.68
C LYS A 52 7.92 17.34 -22.91
N ALA A 53 7.48 16.27 -22.24
CA ALA A 53 6.12 15.78 -22.39
C ALA A 53 5.12 16.80 -21.80
N SER A 54 4.04 17.04 -22.54
CA SER A 54 2.98 17.99 -22.16
C SER A 54 1.98 17.42 -21.16
N ILE A 55 1.86 16.10 -21.08
CA ILE A 55 0.93 15.39 -20.19
C ILE A 55 1.65 14.30 -19.37
N PRO A 56 1.29 14.12 -18.09
CA PRO A 56 1.72 12.96 -17.31
C PRO A 56 1.26 11.66 -17.96
N SER A 57 2.14 10.67 -17.95
CA SER A 57 1.86 9.30 -18.38
C SER A 57 1.50 8.38 -17.20
N LEU A 58 1.69 8.84 -15.96
CA LEU A 58 1.38 8.09 -14.76
C LEU A 58 0.08 8.55 -14.12
N VAL A 59 -0.69 7.61 -13.60
CA VAL A 59 -1.90 7.85 -12.81
C VAL A 59 -1.84 6.97 -11.57
N LEU A 60 -2.05 7.53 -10.38
CA LEU A 60 -2.10 6.73 -9.15
C LEU A 60 -3.19 5.65 -9.24
N ALA A 61 -2.86 4.42 -8.84
CA ALA A 61 -3.78 3.29 -8.82
C ALA A 61 -4.73 3.38 -7.61
N THR A 62 -5.64 4.36 -7.64
CA THR A 62 -6.70 4.55 -6.65
C THR A 62 -8.03 4.05 -7.21
N GLU A 63 -9.01 3.74 -6.34
CA GLU A 63 -10.36 3.36 -6.78
C GLU A 63 -11.01 4.42 -7.69
N LYS A 64 -10.82 5.71 -7.37
CA LYS A 64 -11.35 6.83 -8.17
C LYS A 64 -10.75 6.82 -9.58
N ASN A 65 -9.43 6.69 -9.68
CA ASN A 65 -8.75 6.71 -10.97
C ASN A 65 -9.02 5.43 -11.77
N TYR A 66 -9.14 4.28 -11.10
CA TYR A 66 -9.57 3.03 -11.73
C TYR A 66 -10.95 3.18 -12.40
N LYS A 67 -11.95 3.67 -11.67
CA LYS A 67 -13.30 3.92 -12.22
C LYS A 67 -13.26 4.86 -13.41
N MET A 68 -12.53 5.98 -13.28
CA MET A 68 -12.33 6.94 -14.37
C MET A 68 -11.67 6.30 -15.60
N LEU A 69 -10.64 5.46 -15.43
CA LEU A 69 -9.96 4.79 -16.54
C LEU A 69 -10.87 3.76 -17.22
N CYS A 70 -11.69 3.02 -16.47
CA CYS A 70 -12.69 2.12 -17.03
C CYS A 70 -13.80 2.86 -17.80
N GLU A 71 -14.17 4.08 -17.38
CA GLU A 71 -15.12 4.92 -18.10
C GLU A 71 -14.54 5.49 -19.41
N ILE A 72 -13.28 5.94 -19.38
CA ILE A 72 -12.61 6.53 -20.55
C ILE A 72 -12.23 5.45 -21.58
N PHE A 73 -11.83 4.27 -21.11
CA PHE A 73 -11.37 3.16 -21.94
C PHE A 73 -12.20 1.89 -21.66
N PRO A 74 -13.48 1.86 -22.10
CA PRO A 74 -14.40 0.77 -21.76
C PRO A 74 -13.99 -0.59 -22.35
N ASP A 75 -13.21 -0.59 -23.43
CA ASP A 75 -12.72 -1.82 -24.08
C ASP A 75 -11.47 -2.41 -23.40
N ILE A 76 -10.94 -1.76 -22.36
CA ILE A 76 -9.75 -2.18 -21.64
C ILE A 76 -10.13 -2.67 -20.25
N THR A 77 -9.78 -3.92 -19.93
CA THR A 77 -9.95 -4.49 -18.58
C THR A 77 -8.78 -4.11 -17.69
N TRP A 78 -8.85 -2.96 -17.02
CA TRP A 78 -7.85 -2.48 -16.07
C TRP A 78 -7.72 -3.42 -14.85
N GLU A 79 -6.48 -3.68 -14.41
CA GLU A 79 -6.23 -4.33 -13.11
C GLU A 79 -6.83 -3.47 -11.99
N GLU A 80 -7.61 -4.08 -11.11
CA GLU A 80 -8.18 -3.36 -9.97
C GLU A 80 -7.10 -2.92 -8.98
N PRO A 81 -7.20 -1.69 -8.43
CA PRO A 81 -6.30 -1.27 -7.38
C PRO A 81 -6.46 -2.23 -6.20
N HIS A 82 -5.35 -2.89 -5.83
CA HIS A 82 -5.33 -3.74 -4.64
C HIS A 82 -5.94 -2.95 -3.49
N LYS A 83 -7.07 -3.45 -2.98
CA LYS A 83 -7.67 -2.93 -1.76
C LYS A 83 -6.59 -2.98 -0.69
N GLN A 84 -6.31 -1.85 -0.04
CA GLN A 84 -5.37 -1.87 1.08
C GLN A 84 -5.82 -2.98 2.04
N PRO A 85 -4.92 -3.90 2.42
CA PRO A 85 -5.29 -4.95 3.34
C PRO A 85 -5.84 -4.30 4.59
N THR A 86 -7.00 -4.78 5.03
CA THR A 86 -7.49 -4.46 6.36
C THR A 86 -6.43 -4.82 7.39
N ALA A 87 -6.41 -4.16 8.54
CA ALA A 87 -5.46 -4.49 9.60
C ALA A 87 -5.48 -5.98 9.96
N ARG A 88 -6.66 -6.61 9.86
CA ARG A 88 -6.84 -8.05 10.04
C ARG A 88 -6.07 -8.88 9.01
N GLU A 89 -6.24 -8.60 7.72
CA GLU A 89 -5.53 -9.29 6.64
C GLU A 89 -4.02 -9.10 6.76
N LEU A 90 -3.59 -7.90 7.13
CA LEU A 90 -2.19 -7.56 7.41
C LEU A 90 -1.59 -8.40 8.53
N ILE A 91 -2.25 -8.41 9.70
CA ILE A 91 -1.80 -9.17 10.87
C ILE A 91 -1.75 -10.66 10.55
N ILE A 92 -2.80 -11.21 9.92
CA ILE A 92 -2.83 -12.63 9.51
C ILE A 92 -1.66 -12.94 8.58
N LYS A 93 -1.41 -12.09 7.59
CA LYS A 93 -0.32 -12.29 6.62
C LYS A 93 1.04 -12.29 7.31
N MET A 94 1.30 -11.35 8.22
CA MET A 94 2.55 -11.28 8.99
C MET A 94 2.75 -12.52 9.88
N LEU A 95 1.70 -12.96 10.60
CA LEU A 95 1.75 -14.16 11.44
C LEU A 95 2.01 -15.42 10.60
N ASN A 96 1.34 -15.57 9.46
CA ASN A 96 1.55 -16.69 8.53
C ASN A 96 2.97 -16.69 7.93
N ASP A 97 3.60 -15.52 7.81
CA ASP A 97 4.97 -15.37 7.34
C ASP A 97 6.02 -15.60 8.45
N GLY A 98 5.61 -16.12 9.61
CA GLY A 98 6.49 -16.59 10.67
C GLY A 98 6.73 -15.60 11.81
N TRP A 99 6.03 -14.46 11.84
CA TRP A 99 6.08 -13.55 12.99
C TRP A 99 5.48 -14.23 14.22
N LYS A 100 6.20 -14.23 15.34
CA LYS A 100 5.69 -14.76 16.62
C LYS A 100 4.56 -13.92 17.22
N ALA A 101 4.59 -12.62 16.95
CA ALA A 101 3.56 -11.67 17.34
C ALA A 101 3.69 -10.38 16.51
N VAL A 102 2.58 -9.68 16.29
CA VAL A 102 2.53 -8.41 15.55
C VAL A 102 2.26 -7.26 16.55
N PRO A 103 3.15 -6.27 16.66
CA PRO A 103 2.92 -5.07 17.45
C PRO A 103 1.76 -4.24 16.89
N CYS A 104 0.77 -3.97 17.74
CA CYS A 104 -0.45 -3.27 17.34
C CYS A 104 -0.84 -2.19 18.34
N TYR A 105 -1.37 -1.08 17.82
CA TYR A 105 -2.22 -0.18 18.58
C TYR A 105 -3.62 -0.78 18.62
N VAL A 106 -4.17 -1.02 19.81
CA VAL A 106 -5.46 -1.67 20.01
C VAL A 106 -6.41 -0.81 20.83
N ARG A 107 -7.70 -1.02 20.64
CA ARG A 107 -8.76 -0.43 21.47
C ARG A 107 -9.97 -1.34 21.52
N ASP A 108 -10.69 -1.30 22.64
CA ASP A 108 -11.89 -2.10 22.88
C ASP A 108 -13.16 -1.34 22.46
N ASN A 109 -13.15 -0.02 22.59
CA ASN A 109 -14.20 0.85 22.09
C ASN A 109 -13.62 2.19 21.60
N CYS A 110 -14.43 2.96 20.86
CA CYS A 110 -14.00 4.24 20.29
C CYS A 110 -13.78 5.36 21.32
N GLN A 111 -14.08 5.13 22.61
CA GLN A 111 -14.01 6.14 23.68
C GLN A 111 -12.74 6.03 24.52
N ILE A 112 -11.93 4.99 24.33
CA ILE A 112 -10.67 4.77 25.05
C ILE A 112 -9.51 5.01 24.08
N ASP A 113 -8.44 5.62 24.60
CA ASP A 113 -7.19 5.80 23.85
C ASP A 113 -6.59 4.45 23.42
N TYR A 114 -5.90 4.46 22.28
CA TYR A 114 -5.21 3.27 21.81
C TYR A 114 -4.10 2.87 22.78
N GLN A 115 -4.05 1.57 23.09
CA GLN A 115 -2.98 0.95 23.86
C GLN A 115 -2.07 0.17 22.93
N GLN A 116 -0.81 -0.01 23.31
CA GLN A 116 0.11 -0.87 22.57
C GLN A 116 0.05 -2.30 23.09
N THR A 117 0.01 -3.26 22.17
CA THR A 117 0.01 -4.68 22.53
C THR A 117 0.63 -5.55 21.44
N LEU A 118 0.79 -6.84 21.74
CA LEU A 118 1.27 -7.86 20.81
C LEU A 118 0.11 -8.83 20.49
N ILE A 119 -0.23 -8.95 19.20
CA ILE A 119 -1.23 -9.92 18.71
C ILE A 119 -0.50 -11.16 18.19
N GLN A 120 -0.86 -12.34 18.68
CA GLN A 120 -0.23 -13.62 18.32
C GLN A 120 -1.09 -14.50 17.42
N GLU A 121 -2.40 -14.27 17.44
CA GLU A 121 -3.37 -15.05 16.70
C GLU A 121 -4.53 -14.15 16.27
N VAL A 122 -5.22 -14.52 15.20
CA VAL A 122 -6.45 -13.85 14.77
C VAL A 122 -7.48 -14.94 14.57
N ILE A 123 -8.49 -14.96 15.44
CA ILE A 123 -9.54 -15.97 15.41
C ILE A 123 -10.60 -15.55 14.37
N PRO A 124 -10.98 -16.42 13.41
CA PRO A 124 -12.07 -16.14 12.49
C PRO A 124 -13.34 -15.71 13.24
N ASP A 125 -14.02 -14.69 12.73
CA ASP A 125 -15.28 -14.17 13.29
C ASP A 125 -15.27 -13.63 14.74
N MET A 126 -14.09 -13.50 15.38
CA MET A 126 -13.91 -12.82 16.66
C MET A 126 -13.08 -11.53 16.52
N HIS A 127 -13.14 -10.64 17.51
CA HIS A 127 -12.19 -9.52 17.53
C HIS A 127 -10.76 -9.97 17.90
N PHE A 128 -9.81 -9.04 17.89
CA PHE A 128 -8.38 -9.36 17.97
C PHE A 128 -7.98 -9.86 19.37
N PRO A 129 -7.57 -11.11 19.54
CA PRO A 129 -7.17 -11.64 20.85
C PRO A 129 -5.78 -11.11 21.26
N TYR A 130 -5.62 -10.85 22.56
CA TYR A 130 -4.33 -10.61 23.21
C TYR A 130 -3.58 -11.93 23.51
N LEU A 131 -2.28 -11.82 23.81
CA LEU A 131 -1.41 -12.87 24.35
C LEU A 131 -2.16 -13.79 25.34
N ASN A 132 -2.20 -15.09 25.04
CA ASN A 132 -2.90 -16.15 25.79
C ASN A 132 -4.45 -16.10 25.77
N GLY A 133 -5.09 -15.43 24.80
CA GLY A 133 -6.53 -15.55 24.52
C GLY A 133 -7.46 -14.91 25.56
N LYS A 134 -6.97 -13.98 26.39
CA LYS A 134 -7.72 -13.46 27.57
C LYS A 134 -8.54 -12.18 27.35
N VAL A 135 -8.20 -11.35 26.36
CA VAL A 135 -8.87 -10.06 26.08
C VAL A 135 -9.04 -9.91 24.58
N VAL A 136 -10.21 -9.43 24.16
CA VAL A 136 -10.65 -9.35 22.77
C VAL A 136 -10.80 -7.87 22.42
N TRP A 137 -9.90 -7.33 21.58
CA TRP A 137 -9.89 -5.93 21.18
C TRP A 137 -10.74 -5.71 19.94
N ALA A 138 -11.66 -4.76 19.97
CA ALA A 138 -12.52 -4.43 18.83
C ALA A 138 -11.76 -3.95 17.59
N ASP A 139 -10.64 -3.24 17.79
CA ASP A 139 -9.84 -2.65 16.71
C ASP A 139 -8.34 -2.83 16.99
N ALA A 140 -7.57 -3.04 15.93
CA ALA A 140 -6.13 -3.22 15.96
C ALA A 140 -5.48 -2.58 14.73
N LYS A 141 -4.35 -1.91 14.94
CA LYS A 141 -3.57 -1.24 13.89
C LYS A 141 -2.10 -1.65 14.03
N PRO A 142 -1.55 -2.48 13.13
CA PRO A 142 -0.17 -2.90 13.21
C PRO A 142 0.77 -1.69 13.04
N PHE A 143 1.88 -1.69 13.76
CA PHE A 143 2.89 -0.64 13.70
C PHE A 143 4.30 -1.21 13.75
N ASP A 144 5.27 -0.49 13.19
CA ASP A 144 6.67 -0.83 13.31
C ASP A 144 7.22 -0.33 14.66
N PRO A 145 7.68 -1.23 15.57
CA PRO A 145 8.14 -0.83 16.89
C PRO A 145 9.41 0.02 16.88
N LYS A 146 10.17 0.04 15.76
CA LYS A 146 11.37 0.88 15.64
C LYS A 146 11.02 2.34 15.40
N THR A 147 9.99 2.60 14.60
CA THR A 147 9.62 3.96 14.15
C THR A 147 8.35 4.48 14.79
N GLY A 148 7.51 3.60 15.36
CA GLY A 148 6.18 3.93 15.87
C GLY A 148 5.12 4.15 14.78
N LYS A 149 5.50 4.14 13.50
CA LYS A 149 4.61 4.37 12.34
C LYS A 149 3.71 3.16 12.08
N LYS A 150 2.48 3.40 11.64
CA LYS A 150 1.58 2.30 11.24
C LYS A 150 2.11 1.55 10.03
N ILE A 151 1.88 0.25 10.03
CA ILE A 151 2.11 -0.62 8.88
C ILE A 151 0.83 -0.62 8.05
N VAL A 152 0.93 -0.19 6.79
CA VAL A 152 -0.19 -0.06 5.85
C VAL A 152 -0.22 -1.16 4.80
N ASP A 153 0.89 -1.89 4.63
CA ASP A 153 0.96 -3.08 3.77
C ASP A 153 2.12 -3.99 4.21
N TYR A 154 2.08 -5.25 3.76
CA TYR A 154 3.11 -6.26 3.99
C TYR A 154 3.29 -7.10 2.72
N ILE A 155 4.40 -6.92 2.02
CA ILE A 155 4.67 -7.52 0.72
C ILE A 155 6.02 -8.22 0.77
N ASP A 156 6.05 -9.51 0.43
CA ASP A 156 7.27 -10.32 0.30
C ASP A 156 8.25 -10.17 1.49
N GLY A 157 7.72 -10.28 2.71
CA GLY A 157 8.51 -10.17 3.94
C GLY A 157 8.85 -8.74 4.37
N LYS A 158 8.37 -7.71 3.65
CA LYS A 158 8.68 -6.30 3.92
C LYS A 158 7.44 -5.53 4.36
N VAL A 159 7.59 -4.80 5.47
CA VAL A 159 6.59 -3.86 5.97
C VAL A 159 6.62 -2.56 5.17
N ILE A 160 5.45 -2.04 4.82
CA ILE A 160 5.27 -0.72 4.23
C ILE A 160 4.64 0.18 5.29
N LEU A 161 5.27 1.32 5.56
CA LEU A 161 4.86 2.23 6.64
C LEU A 161 4.03 3.40 6.10
N GLU A 162 3.16 3.95 6.95
CA GLU A 162 2.51 5.23 6.66
C GLU A 162 3.56 6.34 6.48
N SER A 163 3.33 7.24 5.52
CA SER A 163 4.27 8.31 5.17
C SER A 163 4.37 9.33 6.29
#